data_AF-A0A816YT14-F1
#
_entry.id   AF-A0A816YT14-F1
#
_cell.length_a   1.000
_cell.length_b   1.000
_cell.length_c   1.000
_cell.angle_alpha   90.00
_cell.angle_beta   90.00
_cell.angle_gamma   90.00
#
_symmetry.space_group_name_H-M   'P 1'
#
loop_
_entity.id
_entity.type
_entity.pdbx_description
1 polymer ?
#
loop_
_entity_poly.entity_id
_entity_poly.type
_entity_poly.pdbx_seq_one_letter_code
_entity_poly.pdbx_strand_id
1 'polypeptide(L)'
;MGSQQAAVSLLSNIAKAAFGLGTAATVLNTSLYTVDGGERAVIFDRFRGVMDQTVGEGTHFLIPILQKPHIFDIRTKPHTFSSISGTKDLQMVNLTLRVLSRPEVMRLPYIFQTLGLEYDEKVLPSIGNEVLKAVVAQFNADQLLTERPHVSALVRESLIKRAKDFNIVLDDVAITHLSYGYEFSKAVEQKQVAQQEAERSKFVVMKADQERRAAVIRAEGESEAAQLISDATAKAGMGLIELRRIEASREVAATLARSPNVAYLPGGQSMLFSLNR
;
A
#
# COMPACT_ATOMS: atom_id res chain seq x y z
N MET A 1 29.41 -63.31 60.32
CA MET A 1 29.67 -61.84 60.31
C MET A 1 30.42 -61.35 59.06
N GLY A 2 31.08 -62.19 58.26
CA GLY A 2 31.78 -61.74 57.03
C GLY A 2 30.91 -61.51 55.78
N SER A 3 29.73 -62.13 55.67
CA SER A 3 28.87 -62.01 54.48
C SER A 3 28.14 -60.66 54.38
N GLN A 4 27.73 -60.08 55.51
CA GLN A 4 27.09 -58.75 55.53
C GLN A 4 28.09 -57.62 55.21
N GLN A 5 29.34 -57.71 55.67
CA GLN A 5 30.38 -56.72 55.33
C GLN A 5 30.82 -56.81 53.86
N ALA A 6 30.87 -58.01 53.28
CA ALA A 6 31.11 -58.19 51.85
C ALA A 6 29.97 -57.61 50.99
N ALA A 7 28.71 -57.79 51.41
CA ALA A 7 27.55 -57.21 50.73
C ALA A 7 27.54 -55.67 50.80
N VAL A 8 27.85 -55.09 51.98
CA VAL A 8 27.90 -53.63 52.17
C VAL A 8 29.04 -52.99 51.38
N SER A 9 30.21 -53.62 51.31
CA SER A 9 31.33 -53.11 50.49
C SER A 9 31.06 -53.20 48.99
N LEU A 10 30.44 -54.29 48.52
CA LEU A 10 29.95 -54.41 47.13
C LEU A 10 28.92 -53.34 46.79
N LEU A 11 27.91 -53.13 47.64
CA LEU A 11 26.91 -52.08 47.45
C LEU A 11 27.54 -50.68 47.44
N SER A 12 28.55 -50.42 48.28
CA SER A 12 29.25 -49.14 48.29
C SER A 12 30.09 -48.90 47.02
N ASN A 13 30.69 -49.95 46.47
CA ASN A 13 31.47 -49.87 45.23
C ASN A 13 30.55 -49.70 44.02
N ILE A 14 29.41 -50.40 43.99
CA ILE A 14 28.37 -50.22 42.98
C ILE A 14 27.79 -48.80 43.06
N ALA A 15 27.52 -48.29 44.27
CA ALA A 15 27.04 -46.92 44.45
C ALA A 15 28.06 -45.87 43.98
N LYS A 16 29.35 -46.04 44.26
CA LYS A 16 30.42 -45.16 43.76
C LYS A 16 30.55 -45.24 42.23
N ALA A 17 30.48 -46.44 41.65
CA ALA A 17 30.52 -46.63 40.20
C ALA A 17 29.28 -46.03 39.52
N ALA A 18 28.09 -46.23 40.07
CA ALA A 18 26.84 -45.65 39.58
C ALA A 18 26.85 -44.12 39.69
N PHE A 19 27.37 -43.56 40.79
CA PHE A 19 27.53 -42.12 40.95
C PHE A 19 28.55 -41.55 39.97
N GLY A 20 29.70 -42.23 39.77
CA GLY A 20 30.70 -41.83 38.78
C GLY A 20 30.18 -41.86 37.35
N LEU A 21 29.45 -42.92 36.97
CA LEU A 21 28.81 -43.03 35.65
C LEU A 21 27.68 -42.02 35.48
N GLY A 22 26.85 -41.81 36.51
CA GLY A 22 25.75 -40.85 36.48
C GLY A 22 26.25 -39.40 36.37
N THR A 23 27.30 -39.04 37.11
CA THR A 23 27.93 -37.72 37.00
C THR A 23 28.59 -37.53 35.64
N ALA A 24 29.34 -38.51 35.14
CA ALA A 24 29.95 -38.46 33.81
C ALA A 24 28.89 -38.33 32.69
N ALA A 25 27.81 -39.12 32.74
CA ALA A 25 26.72 -39.04 31.77
C ALA A 25 26.01 -37.68 31.81
N THR A 26 25.80 -37.13 33.01
CA THR A 26 25.19 -35.79 33.19
C THR A 26 26.09 -34.69 32.63
N VAL A 27 27.41 -34.77 32.89
CA VAL A 27 28.38 -33.81 32.34
C VAL A 27 28.42 -33.90 30.82
N LEU A 28 28.47 -35.10 30.24
CA LEU A 28 28.47 -35.28 28.79
C LEU A 28 27.18 -34.74 28.15
N ASN A 29 26.02 -35.03 28.74
CA ASN A 29 24.75 -34.55 28.22
C ASN A 29 24.63 -33.01 28.31
N THR A 30 25.10 -32.41 29.40
CA THR A 30 25.11 -30.94 29.56
C THR A 30 26.19 -30.24 28.74
N SER A 31 27.20 -30.97 28.28
CA SER A 31 28.28 -30.45 27.43
C SER A 31 27.90 -30.40 25.95
N LEU A 32 26.86 -31.11 25.54
CA LEU A 32 26.42 -31.11 24.15
C LEU A 32 25.32 -30.08 23.96
N TYR A 33 25.48 -29.24 22.94
CA TYR A 33 24.42 -28.36 22.47
C TYR A 33 24.35 -28.39 20.96
N THR A 34 23.14 -28.25 20.43
CA THR A 34 22.88 -28.23 18.99
C THR A 34 22.47 -26.83 18.57
N VAL A 35 23.02 -26.39 17.44
CA VAL A 35 22.61 -25.16 16.75
C VAL A 35 21.86 -25.56 15.50
N ASP A 36 20.61 -25.12 15.37
CA ASP A 36 19.77 -25.46 14.24
C ASP A 36 20.15 -24.64 12.99
N GLY A 37 19.70 -25.13 11.83
CA GLY A 37 19.94 -24.45 10.55
C GLY A 37 19.30 -23.06 10.52
N GLY A 38 20.07 -22.04 10.15
CA GLY A 38 19.62 -20.64 10.19
C GLY A 38 19.75 -19.97 11.56
N GLU A 39 20.44 -20.61 12.50
CA GLU A 39 20.88 -20.01 13.76
C GLU A 39 22.41 -19.98 13.86
N ARG A 40 22.91 -19.12 14.74
CA ARG A 40 24.34 -19.01 15.08
C ARG A 40 24.46 -18.85 16.58
N ALA A 41 25.42 -19.54 17.19
CA ALA A 41 25.67 -19.41 18.62
C ALA A 41 26.86 -18.49 18.89
N VAL A 42 26.67 -17.54 19.79
CA VAL A 42 27.74 -16.76 20.41
C VAL A 42 28.00 -17.38 21.79
N ILE A 43 29.23 -17.80 22.04
CA ILE A 43 29.58 -18.43 23.32
C ILE A 43 30.11 -17.37 24.28
N PHE A 44 29.52 -17.35 25.48
CA PHE A 44 30.04 -16.61 26.62
C PHE A 44 30.85 -17.54 27.52
N ASP A 45 32.13 -17.25 27.70
CA ASP A 45 33.03 -17.91 28.64
C ASP A 45 33.16 -17.05 29.91
N ARG A 46 33.03 -17.64 31.10
CA ARG A 46 33.14 -16.89 32.37
C ARG A 46 34.51 -16.27 32.61
N PHE A 47 35.59 -16.81 32.04
CA PHE A 47 36.94 -16.27 32.23
C PHE A 47 37.35 -15.28 31.14
N ARG A 48 37.02 -15.58 29.88
CA ARG A 48 37.45 -14.79 28.70
C ARG A 48 36.37 -13.81 28.21
N GLY A 49 35.15 -13.91 28.72
CA GLY A 49 34.00 -13.15 28.24
C GLY A 49 33.42 -13.74 26.96
N VAL A 50 32.87 -12.88 26.11
CA VAL A 50 32.26 -13.30 24.84
C VAL A 50 33.34 -13.65 23.82
N MET A 51 33.26 -14.84 23.22
CA MET A 51 34.21 -15.27 22.19
C MET A 51 33.95 -14.55 20.86
N ASP A 52 35.03 -14.17 20.17
CA ASP A 52 34.97 -13.44 18.89
C ASP A 52 34.51 -14.29 17.70
N GLN A 53 34.53 -15.62 17.84
CA GLN A 53 34.09 -16.54 16.79
C GLN A 53 32.67 -17.01 17.04
N THR A 54 31.82 -16.90 16.02
CA THR A 54 30.47 -17.46 16.02
C THR A 54 30.51 -18.92 15.63
N VAL A 55 29.76 -19.72 16.36
CA VAL A 55 29.63 -21.14 16.07
C VAL A 55 28.48 -21.37 15.08
N GLY A 56 28.77 -22.21 14.09
CA GLY A 56 27.86 -22.57 13.01
C GLY A 56 26.76 -23.55 13.41
N GLU A 57 26.02 -24.02 12.43
CA GLU A 57 25.02 -25.08 12.58
C GLU A 57 25.69 -26.42 12.93
N GLY A 58 25.01 -27.25 13.74
CA GLY A 58 25.48 -28.58 14.14
C GLY A 58 25.63 -28.77 15.65
N THR A 59 25.97 -29.99 16.05
CA THR A 59 26.23 -30.36 17.44
C THR A 59 27.64 -29.96 17.85
N HIS A 60 27.74 -29.12 18.86
CA HIS A 60 28.99 -28.59 19.38
C HIS A 60 29.16 -28.96 20.85
N PHE A 61 30.42 -28.99 21.29
CA PHE A 61 30.79 -29.28 22.67
C PHE A 61 31.09 -27.98 23.41
N LEU A 62 30.43 -27.76 24.54
CA LEU A 62 30.69 -26.70 25.49
C LEU A 62 31.16 -27.29 26.82
N ILE A 63 31.92 -26.51 27.59
CA ILE A 63 32.29 -26.89 28.95
C ILE A 63 31.16 -26.44 29.90
N PRO A 64 30.42 -27.36 30.54
CA PRO A 64 29.33 -27.01 31.46
C PRO A 64 29.88 -26.13 32.59
N ILE A 65 29.06 -25.19 33.07
CA ILE A 65 29.41 -24.17 34.08
C ILE A 65 30.29 -23.04 33.53
N LEU A 66 31.30 -23.33 32.70
CA LEU A 66 32.23 -22.32 32.20
C LEU A 66 31.68 -21.54 31.00
N GLN A 67 31.04 -22.25 30.07
CA GLN A 67 30.58 -21.70 28.81
C GLN A 67 29.05 -21.72 28.73
N LYS A 68 28.47 -20.65 28.21
CA LYS A 68 27.04 -20.52 27.95
C LYS A 68 26.80 -20.11 26.49
N PRO A 69 26.11 -20.93 25.68
CA PRO A 69 25.77 -20.59 24.32
C PRO A 69 24.56 -19.64 24.31
N HIS A 70 24.67 -18.56 23.56
CA HIS A 70 23.58 -17.66 23.23
C HIS A 70 23.25 -17.83 21.75
N ILE A 71 22.07 -18.38 21.48
CA ILE A 71 21.64 -18.70 20.12
C ILE A 71 20.95 -17.48 19.53
N PHE A 72 21.41 -17.09 18.34
CA PHE A 72 20.86 -16.01 17.54
C PHE A 72 20.24 -16.58 16.27
N ASP A 73 19.02 -16.14 15.98
CA ASP A 73 18.41 -16.36 14.68
C ASP A 73 19.01 -15.38 13.68
N ILE A 74 19.59 -15.90 12.59
CA ILE A 74 20.19 -15.09 11.51
C ILE A 74 19.25 -14.91 10.32
N ARG A 75 18.02 -15.44 10.41
CA ARG A 75 16.99 -15.28 9.38
C ARG A 75 16.43 -13.87 9.39
N THR A 76 15.92 -13.47 8.23
CA THR A 76 15.24 -12.18 8.06
C THR A 76 13.94 -12.16 8.85
N LYS A 77 13.80 -11.22 9.77
CA LYS A 77 12.60 -11.02 10.58
C LYS A 77 11.90 -9.72 10.19
N PRO A 78 10.55 -9.72 10.09
CA PRO A 78 9.79 -8.51 9.89
C PRO A 78 9.60 -7.77 11.21
N HIS A 79 9.90 -6.47 11.21
CA HIS A 79 9.59 -5.55 12.29
C HIS A 79 8.75 -4.40 11.76
N THR A 80 7.76 -4.00 12.54
CA THR A 80 6.91 -2.86 12.23
C THR A 80 6.94 -1.88 13.39
N PHE A 81 7.07 -0.60 13.07
CA PHE A 81 6.97 0.47 14.05
C PHE A 81 6.31 1.69 13.41
N SER A 82 5.62 2.47 14.24
CA SER A 82 4.97 3.71 13.83
C SER A 82 5.66 4.91 14.48
N SER A 83 5.69 6.00 13.73
CA SER A 83 6.28 7.27 14.17
C SER A 83 5.42 8.43 13.75
N ILE A 84 5.23 9.37 14.67
CA ILE A 84 4.62 10.65 14.38
C ILE A 84 5.75 11.62 14.01
N SER A 85 5.72 12.13 12.79
CA SER A 85 6.74 13.04 12.23
C SER A 85 6.10 14.32 11.70
N GLY A 86 6.81 15.44 11.84
CA GLY A 86 6.44 16.71 11.25
C GLY A 86 7.02 16.82 9.84
N THR A 87 6.20 17.28 8.89
CA THR A 87 6.62 17.60 7.52
C THR A 87 7.22 19.00 7.44
N LYS A 88 7.78 19.36 6.27
CA LYS A 88 8.34 20.69 5.99
C LYS A 88 7.33 21.82 6.15
N ASP A 89 6.05 21.55 5.88
CA ASP A 89 4.92 22.46 6.03
C ASP A 89 4.26 22.40 7.42
N LEU A 90 4.97 21.85 8.42
CA LEU A 90 4.56 21.74 9.82
C LEU A 90 3.26 20.93 10.02
N GLN A 91 2.97 19.99 9.12
CA GLN A 91 1.87 19.05 9.27
C GLN A 91 2.35 17.80 10.00
N MET A 92 1.53 17.31 10.93
CA MET A 92 1.82 16.07 11.64
C MET A 92 1.31 14.89 10.83
N VAL A 93 2.20 13.97 10.50
CA VAL A 93 1.89 12.72 9.80
C VAL A 93 2.26 11.53 10.68
N ASN A 94 1.38 10.52 10.69
CA ASN A 94 1.68 9.24 11.31
C ASN A 94 2.05 8.24 10.22
N LEU A 95 3.26 7.69 10.36
CA LEU A 95 3.91 6.82 9.38
C LEU A 95 4.19 5.48 10.04
N THR A 96 3.76 4.40 9.42
CA THR A 96 4.14 3.05 9.80
C THR A 96 5.14 2.50 8.80
N LEU A 97 6.29 2.05 9.30
CA LEU A 97 7.34 1.44 8.51
C LEU A 97 7.38 -0.06 8.79
N ARG A 98 7.53 -0.86 7.74
CA ARG A 98 7.91 -2.28 7.82
C ARG A 98 9.34 -2.41 7.37
N VAL A 99 10.14 -3.06 8.21
CA VAL A 99 11.56 -3.32 7.97
C VAL A 99 11.78 -4.83 8.04
N LEU A 100 12.48 -5.36 7.05
CA LEU A 100 13.01 -6.72 7.08
C LEU A 100 14.48 -6.64 7.48
N SER A 101 14.83 -7.18 8.63
CA SER A 101 16.18 -7.09 9.18
C SER A 101 16.75 -8.45 9.57
N ARG A 102 18.06 -8.56 9.47
CA ARG A 102 18.86 -9.68 9.96
C ARG A 102 20.19 -9.17 10.51
N PRO A 103 20.81 -9.87 11.47
CA PRO A 103 22.11 -9.46 12.00
C PRO A 103 23.24 -9.82 11.03
N GLU A 104 24.33 -9.07 11.06
CA GLU A 104 25.55 -9.45 10.33
C GLU A 104 26.27 -10.60 11.06
N VAL A 105 26.33 -11.76 10.42
CA VAL A 105 26.88 -13.00 11.01
C VAL A 105 28.31 -12.81 11.54
N MET A 106 29.16 -12.10 10.80
CA MET A 106 30.57 -11.88 11.17
C MET A 106 30.75 -11.02 12.42
N ARG A 107 29.74 -10.23 12.79
CA ARG A 107 29.80 -9.27 13.90
C ARG A 107 28.80 -9.57 15.02
N LEU A 108 28.18 -10.76 15.01
CA LEU A 108 27.27 -11.22 16.07
C LEU A 108 27.85 -11.11 17.49
N PRO A 109 29.13 -11.42 17.77
CA PRO A 109 29.69 -11.27 19.11
C PRO A 109 29.70 -9.82 19.56
N TYR A 110 30.01 -8.89 18.65
CA TYR A 110 29.99 -7.45 18.93
C TYR A 110 28.57 -6.94 19.17
N ILE A 111 27.59 -7.39 18.36
CA ILE A 111 26.17 -7.08 18.53
C ILE A 111 25.70 -7.55 19.92
N PHE A 112 26.05 -8.78 20.32
CA PHE A 112 25.68 -9.31 21.63
C PHE A 112 26.28 -8.50 22.79
N GLN A 113 27.55 -8.08 22.68
CA GLN A 113 28.22 -7.29 23.72
C GLN A 113 27.64 -5.88 23.86
N THR A 114 27.28 -5.22 22.75
CA THR A 114 26.84 -3.81 22.76
C THR A 114 25.33 -3.64 22.88
N LEU A 115 24.55 -4.49 22.21
CA LEU A 115 23.09 -4.35 22.07
C LEU A 115 22.33 -5.43 22.84
N GLY A 116 22.95 -6.59 23.08
CA GLY A 116 22.34 -7.74 23.74
C GLY A 116 21.57 -8.65 22.79
N LEU A 117 20.69 -9.48 23.36
CA LEU A 117 19.86 -10.45 22.60
C LEU A 117 18.73 -9.75 21.82
N GLU A 118 18.13 -8.71 22.40
CA GLU A 118 17.01 -7.93 21.85
C GLU A 118 17.51 -6.71 21.06
N TYR A 119 18.48 -6.92 20.17
CA TYR A 119 19.11 -5.83 19.44
C TYR A 119 18.15 -5.19 18.43
N ASP A 120 17.27 -5.98 17.83
CA ASP A 120 16.25 -5.60 16.85
C ASP A 120 15.16 -4.72 17.49
N GLU A 121 14.58 -5.15 18.61
CA GLU A 121 13.50 -4.43 19.29
C GLU A 121 13.95 -3.08 19.87
N LYS A 122 15.21 -2.97 20.31
CA LYS A 122 15.74 -1.74 20.91
C LYS A 122 16.24 -0.75 19.88
N VAL A 123 17.00 -1.22 18.88
CA VAL A 123 17.69 -0.34 17.94
C VAL A 123 16.78 0.10 16.79
N LEU A 124 16.02 -0.82 16.19
CA LEU A 124 15.27 -0.53 14.96
C LEU A 124 14.25 0.60 15.13
N PRO A 125 13.44 0.68 16.21
CA PRO A 125 12.53 1.79 16.41
C PRO A 125 13.27 3.12 16.66
N SER A 126 14.43 3.06 17.32
CA SER A 126 15.23 4.26 17.61
C SER A 126 15.79 4.89 16.33
N ILE A 127 16.53 4.11 15.53
CA ILE A 127 17.08 4.57 14.25
C ILE A 127 15.97 4.90 13.24
N GLY A 128 14.87 4.13 13.27
CA GLY A 128 13.71 4.33 12.42
C GLY A 128 13.04 5.66 12.68
N ASN A 129 12.78 5.99 13.95
CA ASN A 129 12.21 7.27 14.35
C ASN A 129 13.12 8.44 14.01
N GLU A 130 14.44 8.29 14.20
CA GLU A 130 15.44 9.30 13.84
C GLU A 130 15.42 9.60 12.33
N VAL A 131 15.57 8.56 11.51
CA VAL A 131 15.63 8.68 10.04
C VAL A 131 14.30 9.16 9.47
N LEU A 132 13.16 8.64 9.94
CA LEU A 132 11.85 9.09 9.49
C LEU A 132 11.66 10.58 9.76
N LYS A 133 11.98 11.07 10.95
CA LYS A 133 11.88 12.51 11.27
C LYS A 133 12.81 13.35 10.40
N ALA A 134 14.04 12.90 10.16
CA ALA A 134 15.00 13.63 9.35
C ALA A 134 14.62 13.71 7.86
N VAL A 135 14.08 12.62 7.29
CA VAL A 135 13.67 12.57 5.89
C VAL A 135 12.34 13.29 5.67
N VAL A 136 11.34 13.02 6.50
CA VAL A 136 9.99 13.59 6.37
C VAL A 136 10.00 15.11 6.52
N ALA A 137 10.87 15.65 7.36
CA ALA A 137 11.04 17.10 7.52
C ALA A 137 11.52 17.82 6.26
N GLN A 138 12.06 17.10 5.27
CA GLN A 138 12.54 17.69 4.00
C GLN A 138 11.43 17.81 2.95
N PHE A 139 10.35 17.05 3.10
CA PHE A 139 9.23 16.98 2.15
C PHE A 139 7.97 17.62 2.72
N ASN A 140 7.15 18.16 1.81
CA ASN A 140 5.81 18.63 2.15
C ASN A 140 4.81 17.45 2.25
N ALA A 141 3.70 17.65 2.96
CA ALA A 141 2.67 16.63 3.12
C ALA A 141 2.10 16.08 1.81
N ASP A 142 1.97 16.92 0.77
CA ASP A 142 1.49 16.55 -0.56
C ASP A 142 2.51 15.70 -1.36
N GLN A 143 3.80 16.01 -1.22
CA GLN A 143 4.90 15.26 -1.84
C GLN A 143 5.01 13.84 -1.28
N LEU A 144 4.73 13.64 0.02
CA LEU A 144 4.70 12.30 0.63
C LEU A 144 3.65 11.37 -0.01
N LEU A 145 2.57 11.94 -0.55
CA LEU A 145 1.53 11.18 -1.25
C LEU A 145 1.87 10.98 -2.74
N THR A 146 2.30 12.05 -3.41
CA THR A 146 2.53 12.06 -4.87
C THR A 146 3.85 11.41 -5.28
N GLU A 147 4.92 11.67 -4.53
CA GLU A 147 6.29 11.19 -4.79
C GLU A 147 6.71 10.07 -3.82
N ARG A 148 5.74 9.29 -3.32
CA ARG A 148 5.97 8.20 -2.36
C ARG A 148 7.11 7.24 -2.74
N PRO A 149 7.29 6.82 -4.01
CA PRO A 149 8.41 5.95 -4.38
C PRO A 149 9.78 6.61 -4.14
N HIS A 150 9.90 7.91 -4.42
CA HIS A 150 11.14 8.67 -4.22
C HIS A 150 11.47 8.79 -2.73
N VAL A 151 10.48 9.18 -1.91
CA VAL A 151 10.64 9.26 -0.46
C VAL A 151 10.99 7.90 0.14
N SER A 152 10.33 6.82 -0.31
CA SER A 152 10.61 5.47 0.19
C SER A 152 12.03 5.00 -0.15
N ALA A 153 12.57 5.36 -1.31
CA ALA A 153 13.94 5.05 -1.69
C ALA A 153 14.95 5.80 -0.79
N LEU A 154 14.69 7.07 -0.52
CA LEU A 154 15.56 7.90 0.31
C LEU A 154 15.54 7.48 1.80
N VAL A 155 14.36 7.11 2.32
CA VAL A 155 14.24 6.49 3.66
C VAL A 155 15.03 5.18 3.72
N ARG A 156 14.91 4.33 2.70
CA ARG A 156 15.63 3.05 2.63
C ARG A 156 17.14 3.26 2.66
N GLU A 157 17.68 4.13 1.81
CA GLU A 157 19.12 4.41 1.76
C GLU A 157 19.64 4.95 3.09
N SER A 158 18.93 5.92 3.68
CA SER A 158 19.29 6.53 4.95
C SER A 158 19.25 5.52 6.11
N LEU A 159 18.24 4.65 6.13
CA LEU A 159 18.08 3.64 7.16
C LEU A 159 19.12 2.52 7.02
N ILE A 160 19.44 2.09 5.80
CA ILE A 160 20.52 1.11 5.54
C ILE A 160 21.86 1.67 6.01
N LYS A 161 22.16 2.93 5.67
CA LYS A 161 23.39 3.59 6.09
C LYS A 161 23.50 3.63 7.62
N ARG A 162 22.41 3.98 8.31
CA ARG A 162 22.38 4.05 9.77
C ARG A 162 22.44 2.67 10.45
N ALA A 163 21.75 1.68 9.91
CA ALA A 163 21.73 0.32 10.44
C ALA A 163 23.12 -0.36 10.34
N LYS A 164 23.91 0.02 9.33
CA LYS A 164 25.28 -0.48 9.15
C LYS A 164 26.20 -0.12 10.32
N ASP A 165 26.03 1.04 10.96
CA ASP A 165 26.79 1.42 12.16
C ASP A 165 26.58 0.44 13.33
N PHE A 166 25.39 -0.17 13.39
CA PHE A 166 25.01 -1.16 14.39
C PHE A 166 25.20 -2.60 13.93
N ASN A 167 25.76 -2.82 12.73
CA ASN A 167 25.97 -4.14 12.12
C ASN A 167 24.67 -4.93 11.90
N ILE A 168 23.57 -4.22 11.65
CA ILE A 168 22.28 -4.80 11.30
C ILE A 168 22.09 -4.63 9.79
N VAL A 169 21.78 -5.71 9.09
CA VAL A 169 21.51 -5.70 7.65
C VAL A 169 20.01 -5.58 7.44
N LEU A 170 19.61 -4.60 6.63
CA LEU A 170 18.22 -4.43 6.21
C LEU A 170 18.07 -4.97 4.79
N ASP A 171 17.24 -5.99 4.61
CA ASP A 171 16.98 -6.59 3.30
C ASP A 171 15.92 -5.78 2.53
N ASP A 172 14.90 -5.27 3.23
CA ASP A 172 13.85 -4.43 2.64
C ASP A 172 13.28 -3.43 3.66
N VAL A 173 12.89 -2.27 3.15
CA VAL A 173 12.26 -1.18 3.93
C VAL A 173 11.12 -0.62 3.10
N ALA A 174 9.93 -0.60 3.70
CA ALA A 174 8.72 -0.12 3.04
C ALA A 174 7.80 0.62 4.01
N ILE A 175 7.30 1.78 3.59
CA ILE A 175 6.24 2.51 4.30
C ILE A 175 4.94 1.73 4.07
N THR A 176 4.26 1.24 5.11
CA THR A 176 3.01 0.47 4.96
C THR A 176 1.79 1.38 5.03
N HIS A 177 1.71 2.20 6.08
CA HIS A 177 0.59 3.10 6.33
C HIS A 177 1.10 4.52 6.49
N LEU A 178 0.34 5.45 5.90
CA LEU A 178 0.56 6.88 6.01
C LEU A 178 -0.80 7.52 6.27
N SER A 179 -0.93 8.21 7.39
CA SER A 179 -2.16 8.91 7.77
C SER A 179 -1.85 10.32 8.20
N TYR A 180 -2.64 11.26 7.69
CA TYR A 180 -2.60 12.67 8.04
C TYR A 180 -3.58 12.96 9.19
N GLY A 181 -3.41 14.11 9.86
CA GLY A 181 -4.42 14.63 10.77
C GLY A 181 -5.78 14.78 10.09
N TYR A 182 -6.87 14.57 10.84
CA TYR A 182 -8.23 14.60 10.31
C TYR A 182 -8.57 15.91 9.58
N GLU A 183 -8.14 17.06 10.13
CA GLU A 183 -8.39 18.38 9.54
C GLU A 183 -7.70 18.55 8.18
N PHE A 184 -6.46 18.07 8.03
CA PHE A 184 -5.73 18.13 6.77
C PHE A 184 -6.37 17.25 5.69
N SER A 185 -6.72 16.00 6.04
CA SER A 185 -7.41 15.09 5.11
C SER A 185 -8.71 15.71 4.60
N LYS A 186 -9.50 16.32 5.50
CA LYS A 186 -10.75 17.02 5.15
C LYS A 186 -10.49 18.24 4.25
N ALA A 187 -9.45 19.03 4.53
CA ALA A 187 -9.10 20.18 3.70
C ALA A 187 -8.64 19.78 2.29
N VAL A 188 -7.87 18.69 2.17
CA VAL A 188 -7.45 18.13 0.88
C VAL A 188 -8.64 17.62 0.08
N GLU A 189 -9.55 16.89 0.72
CA GLU A 189 -10.79 16.42 0.08
C GLU A 189 -11.64 17.60 -0.42
N GLN A 190 -11.84 18.64 0.40
CA GLN A 190 -12.55 19.84 0.00
C GLN A 190 -11.88 20.57 -1.17
N LYS A 191 -10.54 20.64 -1.17
CA LYS A 191 -9.78 21.24 -2.28
C LYS A 191 -9.95 20.42 -3.57
N GLN A 192 -9.96 19.10 -3.49
CA GLN A 192 -10.21 18.22 -4.64
C GLN A 192 -11.61 18.41 -5.18
N VAL A 193 -12.63 18.47 -4.32
CA VAL A 193 -14.02 18.73 -4.72
C VAL A 193 -14.12 20.10 -5.41
N ALA A 194 -13.56 21.16 -4.81
CA ALA A 194 -13.58 22.49 -5.40
C ALA A 194 -12.85 22.56 -6.75
N GLN A 195 -11.71 21.86 -6.90
CA GLN A 195 -10.98 21.76 -8.18
C GLN A 195 -11.81 21.03 -9.24
N GLN A 196 -12.43 19.91 -8.89
CA GLN A 196 -13.32 19.16 -9.79
C GLN A 196 -14.54 19.99 -10.20
N GLU A 197 -15.15 20.74 -9.27
CA GLU A 197 -16.26 21.64 -9.56
C GLU A 197 -15.85 22.80 -10.48
N ALA A 198 -14.66 23.36 -10.28
CA ALA A 198 -14.11 24.40 -11.14
C ALA A 198 -13.84 23.87 -12.56
N GLU A 199 -13.25 22.68 -12.70
CA GLU A 199 -13.03 22.03 -14.00
C GLU A 199 -14.35 21.70 -14.71
N ARG A 200 -15.33 21.17 -13.96
CA ARG A 200 -16.68 20.93 -14.48
C ARG A 200 -17.33 22.23 -14.96
N SER A 201 -17.22 23.29 -14.19
CA SER A 201 -17.78 24.60 -14.54
C SER A 201 -17.14 25.16 -15.81
N LYS A 202 -15.80 25.04 -15.94
CA LYS A 202 -15.10 25.39 -17.18
C LYS A 202 -15.61 24.57 -18.37
N PHE A 203 -15.83 23.27 -18.19
CA PHE A 203 -16.37 22.41 -19.24
C PHE A 203 -17.80 22.81 -19.65
N VAL A 204 -18.65 23.17 -18.69
CA VAL A 204 -20.02 23.66 -18.97
C VAL A 204 -19.98 24.97 -19.76
N VAL A 205 -19.13 25.92 -19.38
CA VAL A 205 -18.95 27.17 -20.12
C VAL A 205 -18.41 26.93 -21.53
N MET A 206 -17.41 26.05 -21.68
CA MET A 206 -16.89 25.67 -23.00
C MET A 206 -17.98 25.01 -23.86
N LYS A 207 -18.77 24.09 -23.29
CA LYS A 207 -19.89 23.46 -23.99
C LYS A 207 -20.92 24.50 -24.44
N ALA A 208 -21.30 25.43 -23.58
CA ALA A 208 -22.25 26.49 -23.90
C ALA A 208 -21.74 27.42 -25.00
N ASP A 209 -20.45 27.78 -25.00
CA ASP A 209 -19.87 28.59 -26.07
C ASP A 209 -19.80 27.84 -27.41
N GLN A 210 -19.49 26.53 -27.39
CA GLN A 210 -19.53 25.70 -28.60
C GLN A 210 -20.96 25.56 -29.14
N GLU A 211 -21.96 25.34 -28.27
CA GLU A 211 -23.37 25.29 -28.66
C GLU A 211 -23.83 26.63 -29.25
N ARG A 212 -23.42 27.76 -28.66
CA ARG A 212 -23.71 29.11 -29.19
C ARG A 212 -23.11 29.31 -30.57
N ARG A 213 -21.82 28.96 -30.76
CA ARG A 213 -21.15 29.05 -32.07
C ARG A 213 -21.84 28.17 -33.10
N ALA A 214 -22.18 26.94 -32.73
CA ALA A 214 -22.91 26.03 -33.61
C ALA A 214 -24.30 26.57 -34.00
N ALA A 215 -25.00 27.24 -33.09
CA ALA A 215 -26.29 27.87 -33.37
C ALA A 215 -26.17 29.07 -34.32
N VAL A 216 -25.16 29.93 -34.15
CA VAL A 216 -24.90 31.05 -35.06
C VAL A 216 -24.54 30.55 -36.45
N ILE A 217 -23.62 29.59 -36.55
CA ILE A 217 -23.23 29.00 -37.85
C ILE A 217 -24.43 28.33 -38.53
N ARG A 218 -25.30 27.65 -37.76
CA ARG A 218 -26.53 27.06 -38.30
C ARG A 218 -27.49 28.13 -38.82
N ALA A 219 -27.71 29.21 -38.07
CA ALA A 219 -28.60 30.29 -38.49
C ALA A 219 -28.07 31.05 -39.72
N GLU A 220 -26.76 31.29 -39.79
CA GLU A 220 -26.09 31.87 -40.98
C GLU A 220 -26.24 30.93 -42.19
N GLY A 221 -25.97 29.64 -42.02
CA GLY A 221 -26.15 28.64 -43.07
C GLY A 221 -27.61 28.52 -43.53
N GLU A 222 -28.58 28.60 -42.63
CA GLU A 222 -30.01 28.64 -42.96
C GLU A 222 -30.40 29.92 -43.70
N SER A 223 -29.85 31.08 -43.30
CA SER A 223 -30.11 32.36 -43.96
C SER A 223 -29.55 32.39 -45.38
N GLU A 224 -28.30 31.95 -45.55
CA GLU A 224 -27.65 31.86 -46.87
C GLU A 224 -28.36 30.83 -47.76
N ALA A 225 -28.74 29.67 -47.21
CA ALA A 225 -29.56 28.70 -47.93
C ALA A 225 -30.92 29.27 -48.34
N ALA A 226 -31.60 30.00 -47.44
CA ALA A 226 -32.89 30.63 -47.74
C ALA A 226 -32.77 31.71 -48.82
N GLN A 227 -31.71 32.52 -48.82
CA GLN A 227 -31.44 33.50 -49.88
C GLN A 227 -31.21 32.81 -51.23
N LEU A 228 -30.37 31.77 -51.27
CA LEU A 228 -30.12 30.99 -52.48
C LEU A 228 -31.40 30.34 -53.02
N ILE A 229 -32.24 29.77 -52.14
CA ILE A 229 -33.54 29.20 -52.52
C ILE A 229 -34.47 30.30 -53.04
N SER A 230 -34.54 31.45 -52.38
CA SER A 230 -35.36 32.59 -52.80
C SER A 230 -34.97 33.08 -54.19
N ASP A 231 -33.67 33.28 -54.43
CA ASP A 231 -33.13 33.71 -55.72
C ASP A 231 -33.37 32.66 -56.83
N ALA A 232 -33.18 31.38 -56.51
CA ALA A 232 -33.48 30.28 -57.43
C ALA A 232 -34.98 30.22 -57.78
N THR A 233 -35.86 30.44 -56.80
CA THR A 233 -37.31 30.41 -56.98
C THR A 233 -37.81 31.63 -57.76
N ALA A 234 -37.23 32.81 -57.53
CA ALA A 234 -37.50 34.02 -58.31
C ALA A 234 -37.15 33.83 -59.80
N LYS A 235 -36.07 33.10 -60.10
CA LYS A 235 -35.67 32.76 -61.48
C LYS A 235 -36.53 31.67 -62.12
N ALA A 236 -36.95 30.65 -61.36
CA ALA A 236 -37.70 29.50 -61.87
C ALA A 236 -39.23 29.70 -61.91
N GLY A 237 -39.78 30.72 -61.23
CA GLY A 237 -41.20 31.04 -61.21
C GLY A 237 -42.03 30.25 -60.17
N MET A 238 -43.30 30.63 -59.96
CA MET A 238 -44.16 30.08 -58.89
C MET A 238 -44.48 28.58 -59.02
N GLY A 239 -44.24 27.97 -60.18
CA GLY A 239 -44.54 26.54 -60.41
C GLY A 239 -43.77 25.59 -59.47
N LEU A 240 -42.57 25.96 -59.03
CA LEU A 240 -41.79 25.13 -58.10
C LEU A 240 -42.39 25.11 -56.69
N ILE A 241 -42.96 26.23 -56.24
CA ILE A 241 -43.63 26.35 -54.94
C ILE A 241 -44.92 25.52 -54.95
N GLU A 242 -45.69 25.57 -56.03
CA GLU A 242 -46.90 24.76 -56.16
C GLU A 242 -46.59 23.26 -56.19
N LEU A 243 -45.56 22.83 -56.92
CA LEU A 243 -45.13 21.44 -56.92
C LEU A 243 -44.73 20.98 -55.51
N ARG A 244 -43.94 21.78 -54.79
CA ARG A 244 -43.57 21.49 -53.39
C ARG A 244 -44.77 21.46 -52.45
N ARG A 245 -45.76 22.33 -52.65
CA ARG A 245 -47.01 22.32 -51.89
C ARG A 245 -47.80 21.03 -52.13
N ILE A 246 -47.85 20.54 -53.37
CA ILE A 246 -48.50 19.28 -53.73
C ILE A 246 -47.73 18.08 -53.12
N GLU A 247 -46.40 18.09 -53.16
CA GLU A 247 -45.58 17.05 -52.54
C GLU A 247 -45.76 17.00 -51.02
N ALA A 248 -45.69 18.16 -50.34
CA ALA A 248 -45.88 18.26 -48.90
C ALA A 248 -47.29 17.83 -48.48
N SER A 249 -48.32 18.23 -49.22
CA SER A 249 -49.69 17.79 -48.95
C SER A 249 -49.88 16.29 -49.19
N ARG A 250 -49.22 15.70 -50.19
CA ARG A 250 -49.18 14.24 -50.40
C ARG A 250 -48.50 13.51 -49.24
N GLU A 251 -47.40 14.05 -48.72
CA GLU A 251 -46.67 13.44 -47.60
C GLU A 251 -47.45 13.56 -46.27
N VAL A 252 -48.04 14.73 -45.99
CA VAL A 252 -48.94 14.95 -44.84
C VAL A 252 -50.16 14.03 -44.92
N ALA A 253 -50.77 13.87 -46.10
CA ALA A 253 -51.86 12.92 -46.29
C ALA A 253 -51.41 11.47 -46.06
N ALA A 254 -50.22 11.08 -46.53
CA ALA A 254 -49.68 9.74 -46.34
C ALA A 254 -49.35 9.43 -44.87
N THR A 255 -48.85 10.42 -44.12
CA THR A 255 -48.56 10.29 -42.67
C THR A 255 -49.84 10.26 -41.85
N LEU A 256 -50.83 11.10 -42.16
CA LEU A 256 -52.16 11.07 -41.54
C LEU A 256 -52.90 9.75 -41.81
N ALA A 257 -52.85 9.24 -43.04
CA ALA A 257 -53.48 7.96 -43.39
C ALA A 257 -52.90 6.75 -42.64
N ARG A 258 -51.64 6.84 -42.17
CA ARG A 258 -50.99 5.81 -41.36
C ARG A 258 -51.18 6.01 -39.85
N SER A 259 -51.66 7.16 -39.41
CA SER A 259 -51.86 7.45 -37.99
C SER A 259 -53.16 6.82 -37.49
N PRO A 260 -53.16 6.03 -36.38
CA PRO A 260 -54.31 5.26 -35.92
C PRO A 260 -55.48 6.10 -35.35
N ASN A 261 -55.32 7.42 -35.20
CA ASN A 261 -56.31 8.32 -34.58
C ASN A 261 -57.01 9.29 -35.55
N VAL A 262 -57.03 9.03 -36.87
CA VAL A 262 -57.68 9.92 -37.85
C VAL A 262 -59.06 9.39 -38.22
N ALA A 263 -60.12 10.09 -37.78
CA ALA A 263 -61.51 9.84 -38.18
C ALA A 263 -61.88 10.72 -39.39
N TYR A 264 -62.30 10.10 -40.49
CA TYR A 264 -62.78 10.80 -41.68
C TYR A 264 -64.22 11.27 -41.45
N LEU A 265 -64.46 12.57 -41.46
CA LEU A 265 -65.80 13.15 -41.39
C LEU A 265 -66.35 13.32 -42.82
N PRO A 266 -67.37 12.56 -43.27
CA PRO A 266 -68.01 12.80 -44.55
C PRO A 266 -68.84 14.10 -44.49
N GLY A 267 -68.47 15.07 -45.30
CA GLY A 267 -69.18 16.36 -45.39
C GLY A 267 -70.58 16.16 -45.96
N GLY A 268 -71.61 16.24 -45.10
CA GLY A 268 -73.00 16.26 -45.55
C GLY A 268 -74.08 15.87 -44.53
N GLN A 269 -73.76 15.33 -43.35
CA GLN A 269 -74.79 14.89 -42.40
C GLN A 269 -74.59 15.48 -40.99
N SER A 270 -75.63 16.19 -40.53
CA SER A 270 -75.74 16.82 -39.21
C SER A 270 -75.46 15.83 -38.08
N MET A 271 -74.46 16.12 -37.26
CA MET A 271 -74.13 15.38 -36.05
C MET A 271 -75.03 15.80 -34.90
N LEU A 272 -76.25 15.23 -34.81
CA LEU A 272 -77.01 15.19 -33.57
C LEU A 272 -76.81 13.81 -32.90
N PHE A 273 -76.23 13.85 -31.70
CA PHE A 273 -76.35 12.90 -30.59
C PHE A 273 -75.94 11.43 -30.78
N SER A 274 -74.80 11.11 -30.17
CA SER A 274 -74.57 9.84 -29.49
C SER A 274 -73.53 10.02 -28.38
N LEU A 275 -73.86 10.84 -27.38
CA LEU A 275 -73.25 10.74 -26.05
C LEU A 275 -74.33 10.16 -25.13
N ASN A 276 -74.33 8.84 -24.96
CA ASN A 276 -74.89 8.25 -23.76
C ASN A 276 -74.21 6.90 -23.44
N ARG A 277 -73.67 6.87 -22.22
CA ARG A 277 -72.91 5.83 -21.49
C ARG A 277 -71.44 5.65 -21.84
#